data_AF-A0A0C2W2N5-F1
#
_entry.id   AF-A0A0C2W2N5-F1
#
_cell.length_a   1.000
_cell.length_b   1.000
_cell.length_c   1.000
_cell.angle_alpha   90.00
_cell.angle_beta   90.00
_cell.angle_gamma   90.00
#
_symmetry.space_group_name_H-M   'P 1'
#
loop_
_entity.id
_entity.type
_entity.pdbx_description
1 polymer ?
#
loop_
_entity_poly.entity_id
_entity_poly.type
_entity_poly.pdbx_seq_one_letter_code
_entity_poly.pdbx_strand_id
1 'polypeptide(L)'
;MWEHTPKQDEYLQGLYPSFIQARKDKRIEPFKNKLFDGWFKCWPEEKEIFGQDWEKGNFATEEDLRELSFAIEKRKQQLYNHIRWHSNGKVIQSRTSGTLKKFFKKEKKAAKQSRKNHKLELYSQHYYETRFKNQVDKEVLDTTPPNEQKKDYNKRKMTIYRRWRSLAWEMESSEVKAEIDALWNEKNSNDEDDNQNLDQDEHEAEVTGSFQG
;
A
#
# COMPACT_ATOMS: atom_id res chain seq x y z
N MET A 1 -3.28 -7.38 -19.76
CA MET A 1 -3.05 -8.51 -18.83
C MET A 1 -1.80 -9.21 -19.35
N TRP A 2 -0.83 -9.58 -18.51
CA TRP A 2 0.37 -10.26 -19.01
C TRP A 2 0.01 -11.69 -19.41
N GLU A 3 0.03 -11.97 -20.72
CA GLU A 3 -0.29 -13.28 -21.28
C GLU A 3 0.97 -14.14 -21.35
N HIS A 4 0.87 -15.37 -20.88
CA HIS A 4 1.97 -16.32 -20.83
C HIS A 4 1.70 -17.44 -21.82
N THR A 5 2.75 -17.91 -22.48
CA THR A 5 2.68 -19.15 -23.25
C THR A 5 2.63 -20.36 -22.31
N PRO A 6 2.09 -21.51 -22.72
CA PRO A 6 2.06 -22.71 -21.89
C PRO A 6 3.45 -23.13 -21.35
N LYS A 7 4.51 -22.93 -22.15
CA LYS A 7 5.90 -23.22 -21.74
C LYS A 7 6.40 -22.29 -20.62
N GLN A 8 5.97 -21.03 -20.63
CA GLN A 8 6.29 -20.07 -19.59
C GLN A 8 5.57 -20.43 -18.28
N ASP A 9 4.31 -20.85 -18.37
CA ASP A 9 3.56 -21.31 -17.20
C ASP A 9 4.18 -22.56 -16.57
N GLU A 10 4.57 -23.54 -17.39
CA GLU A 10 5.28 -24.75 -16.91
C GLU A 10 6.58 -24.40 -16.17
N TYR A 11 7.36 -23.45 -16.71
CA TYR A 11 8.57 -22.98 -16.05
C TYR A 11 8.28 -22.33 -14.69
N LEU A 12 7.28 -21.44 -14.62
CA LEU A 12 6.91 -20.76 -13.38
C LEU A 12 6.38 -21.73 -12.33
N GLN A 13 5.52 -22.67 -12.73
CA GLN A 13 4.98 -23.70 -11.86
C GLN A 13 6.08 -24.59 -11.29
N GLY A 14 7.08 -24.96 -12.11
CA GLY A 14 8.24 -25.74 -11.67
C GLY A 14 9.06 -25.05 -10.57
N LEU A 15 9.00 -23.71 -10.48
CA LEU A 15 9.72 -22.94 -9.47
C LEU A 15 8.96 -22.78 -8.14
N TYR A 16 7.66 -23.09 -8.08
CA TYR A 16 6.85 -22.91 -6.86
C TYR A 16 7.42 -23.64 -5.63
N PRO A 17 7.86 -24.91 -5.69
CA PRO A 17 8.44 -25.59 -4.53
C PRO A 17 9.69 -24.86 -4.01
N SER A 18 10.56 -24.42 -4.91
CA SER A 18 11.79 -23.69 -4.55
C SER A 18 11.50 -22.32 -3.95
N PHE A 19 10.46 -21.63 -4.41
CA PHE A 19 10.01 -20.36 -3.83
C PHE A 19 9.49 -20.53 -2.41
N ILE A 20 8.68 -21.58 -2.17
CA ILE A 20 8.16 -21.89 -0.83
C ILE A 20 9.31 -22.18 0.13
N GLN A 21 10.32 -22.93 -0.32
CA GLN A 21 11.51 -23.21 0.49
C GLN A 21 12.32 -21.93 0.78
N ALA A 22 12.58 -21.11 -0.24
CA ALA A 22 13.25 -19.82 -0.09
C ALA A 22 12.53 -18.87 0.90
N ARG A 23 11.18 -18.90 0.92
CA ARG A 23 10.37 -18.16 1.91
C ARG A 23 10.55 -18.68 3.33
N LYS A 24 10.60 -20.01 3.52
CA LYS A 24 10.85 -20.62 4.84
C LYS A 24 12.23 -20.24 5.36
N ASP A 25 13.23 -20.29 4.48
CA ASP A 25 14.63 -20.04 4.82
C ASP A 25 15.01 -18.55 4.85
N LYS A 26 14.08 -17.65 4.53
CA LYS A 26 14.29 -16.20 4.38
C LYS A 26 15.38 -15.84 3.34
N ARG A 27 15.59 -16.70 2.33
CA ARG A 27 16.58 -16.53 1.26
C ARG A 27 15.90 -16.19 -0.07
N ILE A 28 15.15 -15.09 -0.10
CA ILE A 28 14.36 -14.69 -1.28
C ILE A 28 15.22 -14.09 -2.39
N GLU A 29 16.24 -13.30 -2.06
CA GLU A 29 17.08 -12.66 -3.09
C GLU A 29 17.83 -13.69 -3.97
N PRO A 30 18.47 -14.74 -3.41
CA PRO A 30 19.06 -15.79 -4.24
C PRO A 30 18.03 -16.50 -5.14
N PHE A 31 16.80 -16.69 -4.66
CA PHE A 31 15.73 -17.25 -5.47
C PHE A 31 15.34 -16.32 -6.64
N LYS A 32 15.21 -15.01 -6.38
CA LYS A 32 14.88 -14.03 -7.41
C LYS A 32 15.94 -14.00 -8.51
N ASN A 33 17.22 -14.01 -8.16
CA ASN A 33 18.30 -14.06 -9.13
C ASN A 33 18.17 -15.29 -10.03
N LYS A 34 17.98 -16.48 -9.42
CA LYS A 34 17.76 -17.72 -10.19
C LYS A 34 16.52 -17.66 -11.09
N LEU A 35 15.42 -17.10 -10.59
CA LEU A 35 14.19 -16.92 -11.34
C LEU A 35 14.43 -16.06 -12.59
N PHE A 36 15.05 -14.89 -12.41
CA PHE A 36 15.28 -13.92 -13.47
C PHE A 36 16.31 -14.44 -14.48
N ASP A 37 17.44 -14.97 -14.02
CA ASP A 37 18.49 -15.50 -14.89
C ASP A 37 17.95 -16.64 -15.76
N GLY A 38 17.20 -17.57 -15.17
CA GLY A 38 16.62 -18.68 -15.92
C GLY A 38 15.52 -18.23 -16.89
N TRP A 39 14.72 -17.22 -16.51
CA TRP A 39 13.67 -16.67 -17.35
C TRP A 39 14.27 -15.97 -18.58
N PHE A 40 15.13 -14.97 -18.37
CA PHE A 40 15.69 -14.17 -19.46
C PHE A 40 16.64 -14.97 -20.36
N LYS A 41 17.19 -16.10 -19.87
CA LYS A 41 17.92 -17.04 -20.73
C LYS A 41 17.02 -17.75 -21.74
N CYS A 42 15.77 -18.05 -21.37
CA CYS A 42 14.82 -18.76 -22.24
C CYS A 42 13.97 -17.79 -23.06
N TRP A 43 13.63 -16.63 -22.49
CA TRP A 43 12.82 -15.57 -23.08
C TRP A 43 13.53 -14.22 -22.88
N PRO A 44 14.50 -13.89 -23.74
CA PRO A 44 15.18 -12.60 -23.71
C PRO A 44 14.18 -11.47 -23.98
N GLU A 45 14.19 -10.44 -23.14
CA GLU A 45 13.25 -9.31 -23.25
C GLU A 45 13.54 -8.49 -24.52
N GLU A 46 14.79 -8.48 -24.99
CA GLU A 46 15.22 -7.79 -26.20
C GLU A 46 14.44 -8.26 -27.43
N LYS A 47 14.14 -9.57 -27.51
CA LYS A 47 13.38 -10.14 -28.62
C LYS A 47 11.88 -9.82 -28.55
N GLU A 48 11.37 -9.53 -27.36
CA GLU A 48 9.97 -9.15 -27.16
C GLU A 48 9.73 -7.68 -27.54
N ILE A 49 10.68 -6.80 -27.22
CA ILE A 49 10.59 -5.35 -27.52
C ILE A 49 10.98 -5.06 -28.98
N PHE A 50 12.14 -5.55 -29.41
CA PHE A 50 12.73 -5.18 -30.71
C PHE A 50 12.46 -6.20 -31.83
N GLY A 51 11.75 -7.28 -31.52
CA GLY A 51 11.36 -8.33 -32.46
C GLY A 51 12.38 -9.47 -32.60
N GLN A 52 11.97 -10.51 -33.33
CA GLN A 52 12.71 -11.77 -33.45
C GLN A 52 14.05 -11.62 -34.20
N ASP A 53 14.12 -10.64 -35.11
CA ASP A 53 15.27 -10.36 -35.97
C ASP A 53 16.31 -9.45 -35.29
N TRP A 54 16.09 -9.10 -34.02
CA TRP A 54 17.03 -8.27 -33.28
C TRP A 54 18.35 -9.02 -33.01
N GLU A 55 19.46 -8.43 -33.44
CA GLU A 55 20.81 -8.91 -33.18
C GLU A 55 21.48 -8.19 -32.01
N LYS A 56 22.27 -8.94 -31.25
CA LYS A 56 22.91 -8.46 -30.02
C LYS A 56 23.90 -7.34 -30.32
N GLY A 57 23.64 -6.15 -29.77
CA GLY A 57 24.51 -4.97 -29.92
C GLY A 57 23.95 -3.89 -30.84
N ASN A 58 22.77 -4.10 -31.42
CA ASN A 58 22.11 -3.12 -32.29
C ASN A 58 21.23 -2.14 -31.49
N PHE A 59 21.78 -1.56 -30.42
CA PHE A 59 21.14 -0.44 -29.71
C PHE A 59 21.50 0.84 -30.46
N ALA A 60 20.55 1.40 -31.20
CA ALA A 60 20.81 2.55 -32.05
C ALA A 60 20.84 3.85 -31.24
N THR A 61 20.13 3.90 -30.11
CA THR A 61 20.02 5.08 -29.26
C THR A 61 20.05 4.75 -27.76
N GLU A 62 20.36 5.75 -26.93
CA GLU A 62 20.22 5.64 -25.46
C GLU A 62 18.77 5.38 -25.03
N GLU A 63 17.80 5.79 -25.85
CA GLU A 63 16.38 5.56 -25.61
C GLU A 63 16.04 4.06 -25.65
N ASP A 64 16.61 3.31 -26.59
CA ASP A 64 16.45 1.84 -26.67
C ASP A 64 16.94 1.15 -25.39
N LEU A 65 18.07 1.61 -24.84
CA LEU A 65 18.63 1.08 -23.58
C LEU A 65 17.74 1.40 -22.37
N ARG A 66 17.17 2.61 -22.34
CA ARG A 66 16.22 3.01 -21.28
C ARG A 66 14.94 2.19 -21.37
N GLU A 67 14.39 2.02 -22.56
CA GLU A 67 13.19 1.19 -22.77
C GLU A 67 13.43 -0.26 -22.36
N LEU A 68 14.57 -0.84 -22.76
CA LEU A 68 14.94 -2.19 -22.37
C LEU A 68 15.08 -2.34 -20.85
N SER A 69 15.79 -1.42 -20.19
CA SER A 69 15.97 -1.49 -18.73
C SER A 69 14.64 -1.39 -17.99
N PHE A 70 13.74 -0.49 -18.42
CA PHE A 70 12.40 -0.36 -17.87
C PHE A 70 11.55 -1.64 -18.08
N ALA A 71 11.60 -2.22 -19.28
CA ALA A 71 10.89 -3.45 -19.59
C ALA A 71 11.39 -4.64 -18.74
N ILE A 72 12.71 -4.78 -18.59
CA ILE A 72 13.32 -5.81 -17.73
C ILE A 72 12.85 -5.65 -16.28
N GLU A 73 12.87 -4.44 -15.73
CA GLU A 73 12.42 -4.19 -14.36
C GLU A 73 10.94 -4.51 -14.17
N LYS A 74 10.11 -4.06 -15.11
CA LYS A 74 8.69 -4.37 -15.14
C LYS A 74 8.45 -5.88 -15.20
N ARG A 75 9.19 -6.60 -16.04
CA ARG A 75 9.11 -8.06 -16.15
C ARG A 75 9.52 -8.76 -14.87
N LYS A 76 10.64 -8.35 -14.25
CA LYS A 76 11.10 -8.88 -12.96
C LYS A 76 10.01 -8.76 -11.88
N GLN A 77 9.35 -7.60 -11.83
CA GLN A 77 8.26 -7.37 -10.89
C GLN A 77 7.06 -8.27 -11.18
N GLN A 78 6.68 -8.41 -12.45
CA GLN A 78 5.59 -9.28 -12.88
C GLN A 78 5.86 -10.75 -12.55
N LEU A 79 7.04 -11.28 -12.88
CA LEU A 79 7.50 -12.64 -12.57
C LEU A 79 7.41 -12.95 -11.08
N TYR A 80 7.98 -12.06 -10.26
CA TYR A 80 7.99 -12.24 -8.83
C TYR A 80 6.56 -12.19 -8.25
N ASN A 81 5.74 -11.25 -8.71
CA ASN A 81 4.35 -11.15 -8.29
C ASN A 81 3.56 -12.41 -8.68
N HIS A 82 3.71 -12.89 -9.92
CA HIS A 82 3.07 -14.12 -10.37
C HIS A 82 3.38 -15.28 -9.42
N ILE A 83 4.66 -15.58 -9.19
CA ILE A 83 5.06 -16.68 -8.30
C ILE A 83 4.55 -16.44 -6.87
N ARG A 84 4.60 -15.20 -6.38
CA ARG A 84 4.12 -14.85 -5.05
C ARG A 84 2.62 -15.10 -4.88
N TRP A 85 1.80 -14.79 -5.89
CA TRP A 85 0.34 -14.92 -5.82
C TRP A 85 -0.15 -16.33 -6.15
N HIS A 86 0.54 -17.05 -7.03
CA HIS A 86 0.13 -18.37 -7.49
C HIS A 86 0.80 -19.54 -6.75
N SER A 87 1.87 -19.29 -5.99
CA SER A 87 2.35 -20.30 -5.05
C SER A 87 1.36 -20.43 -3.89
N ASN A 88 0.66 -21.56 -3.81
CA ASN A 88 -0.30 -21.91 -2.75
C ASN A 88 0.32 -22.03 -1.33
N GLY A 89 1.49 -21.44 -1.09
CA GLY A 89 2.10 -21.35 0.22
C GLY A 89 1.28 -20.43 1.11
N LYS A 90 0.66 -20.99 2.15
CA LYS A 90 0.05 -20.24 3.27
C LYS A 90 0.95 -19.06 3.62
N VAL A 91 0.39 -17.85 3.73
CA VAL A 91 1.13 -16.66 4.17
C VAL A 91 1.89 -17.04 5.44
N ILE A 92 3.22 -17.17 5.35
CA ILE A 92 4.07 -17.38 6.52
C ILE A 92 3.98 -16.10 7.32
N GLN A 93 2.99 -16.02 8.21
CA GLN A 93 2.90 -14.96 9.18
C GLN A 93 4.14 -15.10 10.07
N SER A 94 5.09 -14.20 9.86
CA SER A 94 6.24 -14.04 10.74
C SER A 94 5.72 -13.83 12.17
N ARG A 95 5.69 -14.91 12.96
CA ARG A 95 5.30 -14.90 14.39
C ARG A 95 6.14 -13.93 15.22
N THR A 96 7.30 -13.51 14.72
CA THR A 96 8.27 -12.65 15.40
C THR A 96 8.16 -11.16 15.07
N SER A 97 7.29 -10.72 14.15
CA SER A 97 7.29 -9.32 13.69
C SER A 97 6.43 -8.35 14.53
N GLY A 98 5.63 -8.84 15.48
CA GLY A 98 4.72 -7.99 16.27
C GLY A 98 5.39 -7.21 17.39
N THR A 99 6.39 -7.80 18.05
CA THR A 99 6.95 -7.26 19.30
C THR A 99 8.12 -6.31 19.04
N LEU A 100 9.02 -6.64 18.10
CA LEU A 100 10.17 -5.79 17.76
C LEU A 100 9.81 -4.56 16.90
N LYS A 101 8.73 -4.61 16.11
CA LYS A 101 8.24 -3.43 15.35
C LYS A 101 7.78 -2.27 16.24
N LYS A 102 7.51 -2.52 17.52
CA LYS A 102 7.18 -1.46 18.48
C LYS A 102 8.42 -0.65 18.92
N PHE A 103 9.61 -1.24 18.82
CA PHE A 103 10.86 -0.61 19.23
C PHE A 103 11.57 0.13 18.09
N PHE A 104 11.35 -0.26 16.82
CA PHE A 104 11.97 0.36 15.64
C PHE A 104 11.08 1.35 14.87
N LYS A 105 9.94 1.79 15.42
CA LYS A 105 9.09 2.81 14.79
C LYS A 105 9.34 4.19 15.40
N LYS A 106 10.46 4.82 15.05
CA LYS A 106 10.65 6.27 15.22
C LYS A 106 11.38 6.96 14.06
N GLU A 107 11.50 6.32 12.90
CA GLU A 107 11.62 7.08 11.67
C GLU A 107 10.22 7.43 11.21
N LYS A 108 9.88 8.73 11.28
CA LYS A 108 8.67 9.30 10.71
C LYS A 108 8.70 9.05 9.20
N LYS A 109 8.25 7.87 8.77
CA LYS A 109 7.85 7.69 7.36
C LYS A 109 6.86 8.80 7.07
N ALA A 110 7.12 9.61 6.05
CA ALA A 110 6.19 10.61 5.55
C ALA A 110 4.80 9.97 5.57
N ALA A 111 3.93 10.52 6.42
CA ALA A 111 2.61 9.97 6.63
C ALA A 111 1.94 10.04 5.27
N LYS A 112 1.66 8.88 4.66
CA LYS A 112 0.81 8.83 3.47
C LYS A 112 -0.42 9.67 3.78
N GLN A 113 -0.72 10.66 2.94
CA GLN A 113 -1.88 11.54 3.09
C GLN A 113 -3.08 10.70 3.50
N SER A 114 -3.44 10.77 4.78
CA SER A 114 -4.64 10.12 5.28
C SER A 114 -5.80 10.93 4.75
N ARG A 115 -6.86 10.25 4.30
CA ARG A 115 -8.07 10.93 3.85
C ARG A 115 -8.52 11.94 4.92
N LYS A 116 -8.84 13.17 4.50
CA LYS A 116 -9.38 14.21 5.38
C LYS A 116 -10.62 13.68 6.12
N ASN A 117 -10.66 13.93 7.42
CA ASN A 117 -11.78 13.50 8.26
C ASN A 117 -13.04 14.28 7.90
N HIS A 118 -14.19 13.61 7.94
CA HIS A 118 -15.48 14.28 7.76
C HIS A 118 -15.91 14.97 9.08
N LYS A 119 -16.72 16.04 9.01
CA LYS A 119 -17.20 16.79 10.18
C LYS A 119 -17.85 15.89 11.25
N LEU A 120 -18.68 14.93 10.81
CA LEU A 120 -19.30 13.95 11.72
C LEU A 120 -18.29 13.01 12.38
N GLU A 121 -17.18 12.69 11.72
CA GLU A 121 -16.11 11.88 12.29
C GLU A 121 -15.40 12.67 13.40
N LEU A 122 -15.11 13.95 13.16
CA LEU A 122 -14.57 14.86 14.17
C LEU A 122 -15.52 15.02 15.36
N TYR A 123 -16.80 15.29 15.11
CA TYR A 123 -17.81 15.37 16.17
C TYR A 123 -17.80 14.10 17.04
N SER A 124 -17.83 12.93 16.41
CA SER A 124 -17.82 11.68 17.17
C SER A 124 -16.51 11.44 17.93
N GLN A 125 -15.37 11.93 17.44
CA GLN A 125 -14.12 11.81 18.16
C GLN A 125 -14.12 12.61 19.47
N HIS A 126 -14.72 13.79 19.46
CA HIS A 126 -14.76 14.69 20.63
C HIS A 126 -15.90 14.38 21.59
N TYR A 127 -17.07 14.01 21.06
CA TYR A 127 -18.32 13.99 21.82
C TYR A 127 -18.96 12.61 21.95
N TYR A 128 -18.36 11.53 21.43
CA TYR A 128 -18.95 10.19 21.57
C TYR A 128 -19.15 9.77 23.02
N GLU A 129 -18.08 9.84 23.82
CA GLU A 129 -18.07 9.41 25.22
C GLU A 129 -19.10 10.16 26.07
N THR A 130 -19.30 11.45 25.81
CA THR A 130 -20.14 12.33 26.64
C THR A 130 -21.59 12.44 26.17
N ARG A 131 -21.85 12.45 24.85
CA ARG A 131 -23.17 12.79 24.31
C ARG A 131 -24.06 11.58 24.02
N PHE A 132 -23.53 10.53 23.42
CA PHE A 132 -24.37 9.46 22.86
C PHE A 132 -23.85 8.02 23.05
N LYS A 133 -22.71 7.82 23.73
CA LYS A 133 -22.20 6.47 24.03
C LYS A 133 -23.18 5.64 24.86
N ASN A 134 -23.74 6.23 25.91
CA ASN A 134 -24.67 5.52 26.81
C ASN A 134 -25.90 5.00 26.06
N GLN A 135 -26.41 5.78 25.12
CA GLN A 135 -27.56 5.45 24.28
C GLN A 135 -27.20 4.33 23.28
N VAL A 136 -26.00 4.40 22.68
CA VAL A 136 -25.49 3.34 21.80
C VAL A 136 -25.32 2.03 22.57
N ASP A 137 -24.69 2.05 23.74
CA ASP A 137 -24.44 0.84 24.52
C ASP A 137 -25.75 0.22 25.05
N LYS A 138 -26.70 1.06 25.48
CA LYS A 138 -28.04 0.61 25.88
C LYS A 138 -28.77 -0.07 24.73
N GLU A 139 -28.83 0.57 23.56
CA GLU A 139 -29.54 -0.03 22.43
C GLU A 139 -28.85 -1.28 21.88
N VAL A 140 -27.51 -1.30 21.86
CA VAL A 140 -26.77 -2.50 21.50
C VAL A 140 -27.13 -3.63 22.44
N LEU A 141 -27.18 -3.39 23.75
CA LEU A 141 -27.58 -4.41 24.72
C LEU A 141 -29.02 -4.88 24.51
N ASP A 142 -29.97 -3.95 24.33
CA ASP A 142 -31.39 -4.25 24.16
C ASP A 142 -31.71 -5.01 22.86
N THR A 143 -30.89 -4.80 21.82
CA THR A 143 -31.13 -5.38 20.48
C THR A 143 -30.25 -6.57 20.15
N THR A 144 -29.29 -6.95 21.00
CA THR A 144 -28.37 -8.06 20.74
C THR A 144 -29.02 -9.42 21.04
N PRO A 145 -29.16 -10.31 20.04
CA PRO A 145 -29.63 -11.68 20.27
C PRO A 145 -28.59 -12.49 21.06
N PRO A 146 -29.02 -13.43 21.94
CA PRO A 146 -28.12 -14.19 22.81
C PRO A 146 -27.10 -15.08 22.08
N ASN A 147 -27.34 -15.44 20.82
CA ASN A 147 -26.46 -16.30 20.02
C ASN A 147 -25.95 -15.62 18.73
N GLU A 148 -25.81 -14.30 18.73
CA GLU A 148 -25.33 -13.58 17.55
C GLU A 148 -23.83 -13.82 17.30
N GLN A 149 -23.46 -14.05 16.03
CA GLN A 149 -22.04 -14.13 15.65
C GLN A 149 -21.37 -12.76 15.79
N LYS A 150 -20.09 -12.75 16.19
CA LYS A 150 -19.30 -11.51 16.37
C LYS A 150 -19.33 -10.58 15.16
N LYS A 151 -19.37 -11.13 13.94
CA LYS A 151 -19.43 -10.34 12.70
C LYS A 151 -20.74 -9.54 12.60
N ASP A 152 -21.86 -10.18 12.90
CA ASP A 152 -23.18 -9.58 12.81
C ASP A 152 -23.39 -8.57 13.95
N TYR A 153 -22.91 -8.90 15.16
CA TYR A 153 -22.88 -7.97 16.30
C TYR A 153 -22.15 -6.66 15.96
N ASN A 154 -20.94 -6.76 15.38
CA ASN A 154 -20.18 -5.56 15.00
C ASN A 154 -20.88 -4.74 13.91
N LYS A 155 -21.53 -5.40 12.95
CA LYS A 155 -22.31 -4.74 11.91
C LYS A 155 -23.49 -3.98 12.51
N ARG A 156 -24.24 -4.62 13.42
CA ARG A 156 -25.37 -4.01 14.15
C ARG A 156 -24.92 -2.83 14.99
N LYS A 157 -23.87 -3.00 15.82
CA LYS A 157 -23.29 -1.93 16.64
C LYS A 157 -22.90 -0.71 15.79
N MET A 158 -22.29 -0.95 14.63
CA MET A 158 -21.91 0.14 13.72
C MET A 158 -23.14 0.87 13.14
N THR A 159 -24.21 0.15 12.80
CA THR A 159 -25.47 0.76 12.35
C THR A 159 -26.10 1.62 13.44
N ILE A 160 -26.20 1.11 14.67
CA ILE A 160 -26.73 1.84 15.83
C ILE A 160 -25.90 3.09 16.10
N TYR A 161 -24.56 2.95 16.14
CA TYR A 161 -23.64 4.07 16.31
C TYR A 161 -23.84 5.17 15.26
N ARG A 162 -23.93 4.80 13.97
CA ARG A 162 -24.11 5.79 12.89
C ARG A 162 -25.42 6.55 13.05
N ARG A 163 -26.49 5.86 13.42
CA ARG A 163 -27.80 6.48 13.65
C ARG A 163 -27.77 7.46 14.82
N TRP A 164 -27.26 7.04 15.98
CA TRP A 164 -27.15 7.92 17.16
C TRP A 164 -26.22 9.10 16.92
N ARG A 165 -25.12 8.91 16.19
CA ARG A 165 -24.23 10.01 15.82
C ARG A 165 -24.95 11.07 14.99
N SER A 166 -25.73 10.66 13.99
CA SER A 166 -26.52 11.60 13.18
C SER A 166 -27.57 12.33 14.00
N LEU A 167 -28.32 11.61 14.84
CA LEU A 167 -29.33 12.22 15.72
C LEU A 167 -28.72 13.20 16.72
N ALA A 168 -27.60 12.82 17.35
CA ALA A 168 -26.90 13.67 18.29
C ALA A 168 -26.39 14.94 17.61
N TRP A 169 -25.81 14.82 16.40
CA TRP A 169 -25.38 15.97 15.61
C TRP A 169 -26.54 16.90 15.24
N GLU A 170 -27.68 16.36 14.82
CA GLU A 170 -28.85 17.17 14.47
C GLU A 170 -29.37 17.96 15.67
N MET A 171 -29.45 17.33 16.84
CA MET A 171 -29.93 17.94 18.10
C MET A 171 -28.91 18.85 18.79
N GLU A 172 -27.64 18.85 18.36
CA GLU A 172 -26.61 19.65 18.99
C GLU A 172 -26.80 21.16 18.73
N SER A 173 -26.32 21.98 19.68
CA SER A 173 -26.37 23.44 19.59
C SER A 173 -25.55 23.97 18.40
N SER A 174 -25.90 25.17 17.94
CA SER A 174 -25.15 25.89 16.90
C SER A 174 -23.70 26.15 17.31
N GLU A 175 -23.44 26.34 18.61
CA GLU A 175 -22.10 26.59 19.17
C GLU A 175 -21.16 25.40 18.93
N VAL A 176 -21.59 24.18 19.25
CA VAL A 176 -20.76 22.98 19.05
C VAL A 176 -20.59 22.67 17.56
N LYS A 177 -21.61 22.94 16.74
CA LYS A 177 -21.48 22.83 15.27
C LYS A 177 -20.43 23.80 14.73
N ALA A 178 -20.41 25.04 15.22
CA ALA A 178 -19.41 26.04 14.86
C ALA A 178 -18.01 25.65 15.34
N GLU A 179 -17.88 25.07 16.54
CA GLU A 179 -16.60 24.55 17.05
C GLU A 179 -16.04 23.42 16.15
N ILE A 180 -16.87 22.44 15.81
CA ILE A 180 -16.46 21.35 14.90
C ILE A 180 -16.12 21.87 13.51
N ASP A 181 -16.82 22.90 13.03
CA ASP A 181 -16.51 23.56 11.76
C ASP A 181 -15.17 24.28 11.80
N ALA A 182 -14.85 24.98 12.90
CA ALA A 182 -13.54 25.60 13.11
C ALA A 182 -12.42 24.55 13.13
N LEU A 183 -12.61 23.44 13.86
CA LEU A 183 -11.64 22.34 13.90
C LEU A 183 -11.47 21.65 12.55
N TRP A 184 -12.54 21.54 11.76
CA TRP A 184 -12.48 20.96 10.42
C TRP A 184 -11.71 21.88 9.46
N ASN A 185 -11.92 23.20 9.55
CA ASN A 185 -11.18 24.19 8.76
C ASN A 185 -9.69 24.21 9.14
N GLU A 186 -9.36 24.25 10.43
CA GLU A 186 -7.96 24.23 10.91
C GLU A 186 -7.19 23.01 10.39
N LYS A 187 -7.79 21.82 10.48
CA LYS A 187 -7.19 20.58 9.97
C LYS A 187 -7.04 20.55 8.45
N ASN A 188 -7.91 21.23 7.72
CA ASN A 188 -7.86 21.24 6.26
C ASN A 188 -6.95 22.33 5.70
N SER A 189 -6.77 23.45 6.41
CA SER A 189 -5.89 24.56 6.03
C SER A 189 -4.42 24.25 6.31
N ASN A 190 -4.10 23.55 7.40
CA ASN A 190 -2.72 23.12 7.67
C ASN A 190 -2.15 22.14 6.64
N ASP A 191 -3.01 21.45 5.88
CA ASP A 191 -2.58 20.55 4.80
C ASP A 191 -2.24 21.30 3.48
N GLU A 192 -2.58 22.59 3.35
CA GLU A 192 -2.30 23.39 2.14
C GLU A 192 -0.96 24.13 2.21
N ASP A 193 -0.48 24.49 3.41
CA ASP A 193 0.78 25.22 3.62
C ASP A 193 2.03 24.32 3.54
N ASP A 194 1.90 23.02 3.86
CA ASP A 194 3.01 22.05 3.76
C ASP A 194 3.34 21.66 2.29
N ASN A 195 2.54 22.13 1.32
CA ASN A 195 2.66 21.78 -0.09
C ASN A 195 3.47 22.80 -0.93
N GLN A 196 3.97 23.89 -0.34
CA GLN A 196 4.80 24.89 -1.04
C GLN A 196 6.30 24.78 -0.78
N ASN A 197 6.75 23.90 0.12
CA ASN A 197 8.16 23.80 0.53
C ASN A 197 8.92 22.57 -0.02
N LEU A 198 8.34 21.82 -0.97
CA LEU A 198 8.97 20.60 -1.51
C LEU A 198 9.59 20.76 -2.91
N ASP A 199 9.46 21.92 -3.56
CA ASP A 199 9.91 22.13 -4.95
C ASP A 199 11.13 23.07 -5.10
N GLN A 200 11.87 23.37 -4.02
CA GLN A 200 12.94 24.38 -4.06
C GLN A 200 14.35 23.93 -3.66
N ASP A 201 14.64 22.63 -3.63
CA ASP A 201 15.95 22.10 -3.18
C ASP A 201 16.69 21.19 -4.19
N GLU A 202 16.35 21.24 -5.50
CA GLU A 202 17.05 20.44 -6.53
C GLU A 202 17.88 21.25 -7.58
N HIS A 203 18.11 22.56 -7.40
CA HIS A 203 18.83 23.36 -8.41
C HIS A 203 20.17 24.00 -8.01
N GLU A 204 20.76 23.69 -6.86
CA GLU A 204 22.14 24.11 -6.54
C GLU A 204 23.09 22.92 -6.35
N ALA A 205 23.33 22.17 -7.43
CA ALA A 205 24.45 21.23 -7.46
C ALA A 205 25.10 21.10 -8.84
N GLU A 206 25.15 22.16 -9.64
CA GLU A 206 26.04 22.22 -10.81
C GLU A 206 26.61 23.63 -10.94
N VAL A 207 27.83 23.82 -10.42
CA VAL A 207 28.92 24.65 -10.98
C VAL A 207 30.04 24.62 -9.92
N THR A 208 30.98 23.69 -10.06
CA THR A 208 32.41 23.88 -9.72
C THR A 208 33.14 22.59 -10.11
N GLY A 209 33.63 22.55 -11.35
CA GLY A 209 34.36 21.37 -11.84
C GLY A 209 35.07 21.58 -13.17
N SER A 210 35.57 22.79 -13.43
CA SER A 210 36.54 23.01 -14.52
C SER A 210 37.78 23.69 -13.92
N PHE A 211 38.73 22.88 -13.49
CA PHE A 211 40.10 23.34 -13.24
C PHE A 211 41.12 22.21 -13.38
N GLN A 212 41.81 22.24 -14.52
CA GLN A 212 43.18 21.83 -14.85
C GLN A 212 43.77 20.50 -14.35
N GLY A 213 44.25 19.75 -15.34
CA GLY A 213 45.26 18.69 -15.25
C GLY A 213 45.65 18.24 -16.66
#